data_AF-A0A2V6K6L0-F1
#
_entry.id   AF-A0A2V6K6L0-F1
#
_cell.length_a   1.000
_cell.length_b   1.000
_cell.length_c   1.000
_cell.angle_alpha   90.00
_cell.angle_beta   90.00
_cell.angle_gamma   90.00
#
_symmetry.space_group_name_H-M   'P 1'
#
loop_
_entity.id
_entity.type
_entity.pdbx_description
1 polymer ?
#
loop_
_entity_poly.entity_id
_entity_poly.type
_entity_poly.pdbx_seq_one_letter_code
_entity_poly.pdbx_strand_id
1 'polypeptide(L)'
;MAGMGIGSVAFIILLPLFVLIGLFIGSAIVHLCLMIVGGAKQPFETTFRVLAFSQGSTGPLQMVPICGGLISGVWALVCTCIGLARAHDTDTGRAVLAVFLPLIVCCGGGLLVAFMFGALGAWSASH
;
A
#
# COMPACT_ATOMS: atom_id res chain seq x y z
N MET A 1 -0.05 24.36 22.16
CA MET A 1 -0.23 23.43 23.29
C MET A 1 -1.60 23.56 23.98
N ALA A 2 -2.66 23.84 23.22
CA ALA A 2 -4.06 23.81 23.68
C ALA A 2 -4.88 23.16 22.56
N GLY A 3 -5.55 22.04 22.84
CA GLY A 3 -6.27 21.21 21.87
C GLY A 3 -6.30 19.71 22.20
N MET A 4 -5.57 19.27 23.23
CA MET A 4 -5.59 17.91 23.78
C MET A 4 -6.71 17.78 24.82
N GLY A 5 -7.66 16.87 24.63
CA GLY A 5 -8.72 16.62 25.61
C GLY A 5 -9.80 15.69 25.07
N ILE A 6 -10.66 16.19 24.19
CA ILE A 6 -11.76 15.39 23.60
C ILE A 6 -11.45 14.98 22.16
N GLY A 7 -10.89 15.88 21.35
CA GLY A 7 -10.52 15.58 19.96
C GLY A 7 -9.48 14.46 19.84
N SER A 8 -8.48 14.45 20.74
CA SER A 8 -7.44 13.41 20.81
C SER A 8 -7.98 12.04 21.24
N VAL A 9 -8.96 12.00 22.16
CA VAL A 9 -9.58 10.75 22.64
C VAL A 9 -10.52 10.17 21.57
N ALA A 10 -11.34 11.03 20.95
CA ALA A 10 -12.16 10.63 19.80
C ALA A 10 -11.31 10.06 18.66
N PHE A 11 -10.14 10.67 18.39
CA PHE A 11 -9.21 10.17 17.38
C PHE A 11 -8.67 8.78 17.72
N ILE A 12 -8.27 8.53 18.98
CA ILE A 12 -7.81 7.20 19.42
C ILE A 12 -8.88 6.12 19.22
N ILE A 13 -10.15 6.45 19.48
CA ILE A 13 -11.28 5.53 19.29
C ILE A 13 -11.56 5.30 17.79
N LEU A 14 -11.42 6.34 16.96
CA LEU A 14 -11.67 6.28 15.52
C LEU A 14 -10.49 5.72 14.70
N LEU A 15 -9.26 5.75 15.24
CA LEU A 15 -8.05 5.21 14.59
C LEU A 15 -8.22 3.79 14.03
N PRO A 16 -8.73 2.78 14.78
CA PRO A 16 -8.91 1.44 14.24
C PRO A 16 -9.88 1.41 13.04
N LEU A 17 -10.89 2.27 13.03
CA LEU A 17 -11.81 2.41 11.89
C LEU A 17 -11.07 2.97 10.67
N PHE A 18 -10.26 4.02 10.84
CA PHE A 18 -9.44 4.55 9.74
C PHE A 18 -8.43 3.54 9.20
N VAL A 19 -7.80 2.76 10.08
CA VAL A 19 -6.89 1.67 9.69
C VAL A 19 -7.62 0.59 8.89
N LEU A 20 -8.82 0.18 9.32
CA LEU A 20 -9.66 -0.77 8.59
C LEU A 20 -10.03 -0.26 7.20
N ILE A 21 -10.45 1.00 7.09
CA ILE A 21 -10.79 1.63 5.80
C ILE A 21 -9.55 1.67 4.89
N GLY A 22 -8.40 2.11 5.41
CA GLY A 22 -7.15 2.16 4.66
C GLY A 22 -6.71 0.77 4.19
N LEU A 23 -6.83 -0.24 5.04
CA LEU A 23 -6.49 -1.62 4.73
C LEU A 23 -7.44 -2.21 3.67
N PHE A 24 -8.74 -1.92 3.78
CA PHE A 24 -9.74 -2.35 2.81
C PHE A 24 -9.45 -1.76 1.42
N ILE A 25 -9.21 -0.45 1.34
CA ILE A 25 -8.85 0.23 0.09
C ILE A 25 -7.51 -0.33 -0.46
N GLY A 26 -6.49 -0.46 0.39
CA GLY A 26 -5.19 -1.00 0.00
C GLY A 26 -5.27 -2.42 -0.54
N SER A 27 -6.06 -3.28 0.12
CA SER A 27 -6.30 -4.64 -0.37
C SER A 27 -7.08 -4.66 -1.68
N ALA A 28 -8.01 -3.73 -1.90
CA ALA A 28 -8.79 -3.66 -3.14
C ALA A 28 -7.88 -3.31 -4.33
N ILE A 29 -6.96 -2.35 -4.12
CA ILE A 29 -5.96 -1.98 -5.10
C ILE A 29 -5.05 -3.17 -5.42
N VAL A 30 -4.49 -3.83 -4.41
CA VAL A 30 -3.60 -4.98 -4.61
C VAL A 30 -4.31 -6.16 -5.26
N HIS A 31 -5.58 -6.41 -4.90
CA HIS A 31 -6.39 -7.44 -5.53
C HIS A 31 -6.66 -7.13 -7.00
N LEU A 32 -6.98 -5.87 -7.33
CA LEU A 32 -7.09 -5.41 -8.71
C LEU A 32 -5.78 -5.61 -9.48
N CYS A 33 -4.64 -5.29 -8.89
CA CYS A 33 -3.33 -5.54 -9.50
C CYS A 33 -3.06 -7.04 -9.70
N LEU A 34 -3.46 -7.89 -8.76
CA LEU A 34 -3.41 -9.35 -8.94
C LEU A 34 -4.32 -9.84 -10.06
N MET A 35 -5.50 -9.23 -10.24
CA MET A 35 -6.39 -9.54 -11.38
C MET A 35 -5.74 -9.14 -12.70
N ILE A 36 -5.12 -7.97 -12.78
CA ILE A 36 -4.43 -7.46 -13.99
C ILE A 36 -3.25 -8.38 -14.37
N VAL A 37 -2.46 -8.83 -13.41
CA VAL A 37 -1.30 -9.72 -13.64
C VAL A 37 -1.71 -11.19 -13.78
N GLY A 38 -3.01 -11.52 -13.63
CA GLY A 38 -3.52 -12.88 -13.70
C GLY A 38 -3.05 -13.78 -12.54
N GLY A 39 -2.78 -13.19 -11.38
CA GLY A 39 -2.40 -13.88 -10.14
C GLY A 39 -3.55 -14.08 -9.15
N ALA A 40 -4.71 -13.43 -9.35
CA ALA A 40 -5.85 -13.53 -8.45
C ALA A 40 -6.63 -14.85 -8.63
N LYS A 41 -6.17 -15.95 -8.02
CA LYS A 41 -6.86 -17.26 -8.08
C LYS A 41 -7.86 -17.52 -6.94
N GLN A 42 -7.98 -16.60 -6.00
CA GLN A 42 -8.79 -16.72 -4.78
C GLN A 42 -9.54 -15.42 -4.54
N PRO A 43 -10.65 -15.42 -3.78
CA PRO A 43 -11.49 -14.24 -3.59
C PRO A 43 -10.75 -13.12 -2.86
N PHE A 44 -11.28 -11.90 -2.99
CA PHE A 44 -10.78 -10.68 -2.34
C PHE A 44 -10.51 -10.84 -0.84
N GLU A 45 -11.36 -11.58 -0.12
CA GLU A 45 -11.19 -11.88 1.31
C GLU A 45 -9.81 -12.50 1.61
N THR A 46 -9.29 -13.30 0.69
CA THR A 46 -7.95 -13.89 0.80
C THR A 46 -6.87 -12.81 0.77
N THR A 47 -6.95 -11.87 -0.17
CA THR A 47 -6.03 -10.73 -0.26
C THR A 47 -6.12 -9.85 0.99
N PHE A 48 -7.34 -9.50 1.41
CA PHE A 48 -7.58 -8.69 2.61
C PHE A 48 -6.97 -9.34 3.86
N ARG A 49 -7.18 -10.64 4.06
CA ARG A 49 -6.62 -11.39 5.19
C ARG A 49 -5.09 -11.43 5.17
N VAL A 50 -4.48 -11.64 4.00
CA VAL A 50 -3.01 -11.63 3.86
C VAL A 50 -2.45 -10.26 4.23
N LEU A 51 -3.03 -9.17 3.73
CA LEU A 51 -2.58 -7.82 4.08
C LEU A 51 -2.81 -7.53 5.56
N ALA A 52 -3.97 -7.88 6.12
CA ALA A 52 -4.28 -7.70 7.54
C ALA A 52 -3.23 -8.35 8.45
N PHE A 53 -2.91 -9.63 8.19
CA PHE A 53 -1.92 -10.34 9.00
C PHE A 53 -0.50 -9.87 8.75
N SER A 54 -0.14 -9.50 7.52
CA SER A 54 1.20 -8.99 7.21
C SER A 54 1.45 -7.64 7.89
N GLN A 55 0.51 -6.70 7.79
CA GLN A 55 0.63 -5.39 8.45
C GLN A 55 0.53 -5.50 9.98
N GLY A 56 -0.39 -6.33 10.49
CA GLY A 56 -0.55 -6.56 11.93
C GLY A 56 0.67 -7.20 12.58
N SER A 57 1.29 -8.19 11.92
CA SER A 57 2.48 -8.89 12.45
C SER A 57 3.76 -8.06 12.39
N THR A 58 3.86 -7.13 11.43
CA THR A 58 5.04 -6.26 11.25
C THR A 58 4.95 -4.94 12.02
N GLY A 59 3.76 -4.55 12.47
CA GLY A 59 3.53 -3.34 13.27
C GLY A 59 4.42 -3.23 14.52
N PRO A 60 4.58 -4.29 15.35
CA PRO A 60 5.44 -4.25 16.53
C PRO A 60 6.91 -3.92 16.25
N LEU A 61 7.42 -4.21 15.04
CA LEU A 61 8.81 -3.92 14.66
C LEU A 61 9.10 -2.41 14.66
N GLN A 62 8.06 -1.57 14.55
CA GLN A 62 8.19 -0.12 14.61
C GLN A 62 8.55 0.40 16.01
N MET A 63 8.47 -0.44 17.06
CA MET A 63 8.93 -0.07 18.41
C MET A 63 10.45 0.12 18.48
N VAL A 64 11.22 -0.42 17.53
CA VAL A 64 12.67 -0.26 17.50
C VAL A 64 13.03 1.16 17.04
N PRO A 65 13.73 1.96 17.86
CA PRO A 65 14.11 3.31 17.48
C PRO A 65 15.07 3.30 16.27
N ILE A 66 15.06 4.39 15.49
CA ILE A 66 15.92 4.63 14.32
C ILE A 66 15.57 3.73 13.11
N CYS A 67 15.62 2.40 13.26
CA CYS A 67 15.50 1.45 12.15
C CYS A 67 14.18 0.69 12.10
N GLY A 68 13.33 0.76 13.14
CA GLY A 68 12.12 -0.05 13.23
C GLY A 68 11.12 0.17 12.10
N GLY A 69 10.96 1.41 11.64
CA GLY A 69 10.10 1.71 10.48
C GLY A 69 10.60 1.09 9.18
N LEU A 70 11.92 1.16 8.92
CA LEU A 70 12.53 0.55 7.73
C LEU A 70 12.41 -0.97 7.76
N ILE A 71 12.75 -1.58 8.89
CA ILE A 71 12.68 -3.04 9.08
C ILE A 71 11.22 -3.51 8.95
N SER A 72 10.29 -2.82 9.60
CA SER A 72 8.85 -3.09 9.50
C SER A 72 8.38 -3.03 8.06
N GLY A 73 8.72 -1.97 7.31
CA GLY A 73 8.31 -1.81 5.92
C GLY A 73 8.87 -2.89 4.99
N VAL A 74 10.17 -3.18 5.07
CA VAL A 74 10.81 -4.21 4.25
C VAL A 74 10.25 -5.59 4.58
N TRP A 75 10.11 -5.92 5.86
CA TRP A 75 9.56 -7.20 6.28
C TRP A 75 8.09 -7.35 5.91
N ALA A 76 7.29 -6.28 6.03
CA ALA A 76 5.90 -6.27 5.62
C ALA A 76 5.75 -6.52 4.12
N LEU A 77 6.63 -5.95 3.29
CA LEU A 77 6.66 -6.18 1.86
C LEU A 77 6.94 -7.66 1.55
N VAL A 78 7.96 -8.24 2.19
CA VAL A 78 8.33 -9.66 2.01
C VAL A 78 7.18 -10.57 2.42
N CYS A 79 6.62 -10.38 3.61
CA CYS A 79 5.47 -11.16 4.11
C CYS A 79 4.26 -11.03 3.19
N THR A 80 3.98 -9.84 2.67
CA THR A 80 2.86 -9.62 1.75
C THR A 80 3.09 -10.35 0.43
N CYS A 81 4.28 -10.26 -0.16
CA CYS A 81 4.59 -10.95 -1.42
C CYS A 81 4.49 -12.47 -1.29
N ILE A 82 5.09 -13.05 -0.24
CA ILE A 82 5.04 -14.50 0.02
C ILE A 82 3.62 -14.94 0.38
N GLY A 83 2.94 -14.16 1.23
CA GLY A 83 1.57 -14.42 1.66
C GLY A 83 0.61 -14.44 0.48
N LEU A 84 0.72 -13.47 -0.44
CA LEU A 84 -0.12 -13.43 -1.65
C LEU A 84 0.22 -14.58 -2.60
N ALA A 85 1.51 -14.85 -2.84
CA ALA A 85 1.93 -15.96 -3.68
C ALA A 85 1.37 -17.30 -3.19
N ARG A 86 1.47 -17.56 -1.88
CA ARG A 86 0.95 -18.79 -1.27
C ARG A 86 -0.56 -18.83 -1.20
N ALA A 87 -1.20 -17.75 -0.77
CA ALA A 87 -2.64 -17.74 -0.55
C ALA A 87 -3.42 -17.77 -1.86
N HIS A 88 -2.91 -17.15 -2.92
CA HIS A 88 -3.51 -17.20 -4.26
C HIS A 88 -2.90 -18.30 -5.15
N ASP A 89 -2.08 -19.20 -4.60
CA ASP A 89 -1.41 -20.28 -5.35
C ASP A 89 -0.80 -19.80 -6.68
N THR A 90 -0.09 -18.68 -6.63
CA THR A 90 0.47 -17.96 -7.78
C THR A 90 1.99 -17.81 -7.64
N ASP A 91 2.66 -17.57 -8.76
CA ASP A 91 4.11 -17.38 -8.77
C ASP A 91 4.52 -16.14 -7.97
N THR A 92 5.63 -16.23 -7.24
CA THR A 92 6.16 -15.11 -6.46
C THR A 92 6.43 -13.89 -7.33
N GLY A 93 6.86 -14.07 -8.59
CA GLY A 93 7.05 -12.97 -9.53
C GLY A 93 5.77 -12.20 -9.84
N ARG A 94 4.62 -12.90 -9.99
CA ARG A 94 3.32 -12.26 -10.20
C ARG A 94 2.84 -11.53 -8.96
N ALA A 95 3.05 -12.11 -7.78
CA ALA A 95 2.73 -11.46 -6.51
C ALA A 95 3.56 -10.19 -6.28
N VAL A 96 4.87 -10.24 -6.54
CA VAL A 96 5.78 -9.08 -6.45
C VAL A 96 5.34 -8.00 -7.44
N LEU A 97 5.10 -8.35 -8.71
CA LEU A 97 4.61 -7.40 -9.71
C LEU A 97 3.30 -6.75 -9.26
N ALA A 98 2.35 -7.51 -8.73
CA ALA A 98 1.08 -6.96 -8.25
C ALA A 98 1.24 -6.01 -7.05
N VAL A 99 2.21 -6.25 -6.16
CA VAL A 99 2.52 -5.37 -5.02
C VAL A 99 3.21 -4.08 -5.47
N PHE A 100 4.08 -4.14 -6.47
CA PHE A 100 4.78 -2.95 -7.00
C PHE A 100 3.98 -2.18 -8.06
N LEU A 101 2.98 -2.79 -8.70
CA LEU A 101 2.15 -2.17 -9.73
C LEU A 101 1.53 -0.83 -9.28
N PRO A 102 0.94 -0.71 -8.07
CA PRO A 102 0.40 0.55 -7.59
C PRO A 102 1.45 1.64 -7.48
N LEU A 103 2.68 1.28 -7.04
CA LEU A 103 3.79 2.23 -6.93
C LEU A 103 4.24 2.70 -8.32
N ILE A 104 4.34 1.79 -9.28
CA ILE A 104 4.69 2.11 -10.67
C ILE A 104 3.62 3.01 -11.30
N VAL A 105 2.34 2.73 -11.09
CA VAL A 105 1.25 3.56 -11.63
C VAL A 105 1.20 4.93 -10.96
N CYS A 106 1.34 5.00 -9.64
CA CYS A 106 1.33 6.25 -8.89
C CYS A 106 2.52 7.15 -9.23
N CYS A 107 3.74 6.62 -9.14
CA CYS A 107 4.97 7.40 -9.36
C CYS A 107 5.28 7.58 -10.85
N GLY A 108 5.07 6.55 -11.68
CA GLY A 108 5.24 6.63 -13.13
C GLY A 108 4.19 7.53 -13.78
N GLY A 109 2.93 7.42 -13.36
CA GLY A 109 1.86 8.33 -13.80
C GLY A 109 2.11 9.77 -13.36
N GLY A 110 2.53 9.99 -12.11
CA GLY A 110 2.89 11.31 -11.60
C GLY A 110 4.02 11.98 -12.40
N LEU A 111 5.08 11.23 -12.73
CA LEU A 111 6.19 11.72 -13.56
C LEU A 111 5.76 12.05 -14.99
N LEU A 112 4.91 11.22 -15.61
CA LEU A 112 4.39 11.47 -16.95
C LEU A 112 3.51 12.72 -16.99
N VAL A 113 2.63 12.89 -16.01
CA VAL A 113 1.79 14.09 -15.88
C VAL A 113 2.64 15.33 -15.64
N ALA A 114 3.63 15.27 -14.75
CA ALA A 114 4.56 16.38 -14.51
C ALA A 114 5.35 16.74 -15.78
N PHE A 115 5.78 15.74 -16.56
CA PHE A 115 6.46 15.97 -17.83
C PHE A 115 5.54 16.61 -18.87
N MET A 116 4.28 16.17 -18.97
CA MET A 116 3.29 16.76 -19.88
C MET A 116 2.96 18.21 -19.51
N PHE A 117 2.73 18.50 -18.23
CA PHE A 117 2.49 19.88 -17.76
C PHE A 117 3.73 20.77 -17.91
N GLY A 118 4.93 20.23 -17.68
CA GLY A 118 6.18 20.94 -17.96
C GLY A 118 6.40 21.25 -19.44
N ALA A 119 6.08 20.28 -20.32
CA ALA A 119 6.17 20.45 -21.78
C ALA A 119 5.13 21.46 -22.30
N LEU A 120 3.90 21.43 -21.78
CA LEU A 120 2.85 22.43 -22.08
C LEU A 120 3.25 23.83 -21.62
N GLY A 121 3.84 23.96 -20.43
CA GLY A 121 4.36 25.23 -19.92
C GLY A 121 5.52 25.79 -20.76
N ALA A 122 6.43 24.93 -21.22
CA ALA A 122 7.51 25.32 -22.13
C ALA A 122 6.99 25.74 -23.52
N TRP A 123 5.96 25.06 -24.03
CA TRP A 123 5.36 25.38 -25.33
C TRP A 123 4.59 26.71 -25.29
N SER A 124 3.86 26.97 -24.20
CA SER A 124 3.19 28.26 -23.93
C SER A 124 4.15 29.45 -23.79
N ALA A 125 5.40 29.22 -23.38
CA ALA A 125 6.40 30.28 -23.24
C ALA A 125 7.17 30.57 -24.55
N SER A 126 6.96 29.76 -25.59
CA SER A 126 7.62 29.87 -26.89
C SER A 126 6.80 30.56 -27.98
N HIS A 127 5.57 30.97 -27.66
CA HIS A 127 4.66 31.77 -28.49
C HIS A 127 4.39 33.13 -27.83
#